data_AF-A0A0R2WUI6-F1
#
_entry.id   AF-A0A0R2WUI6-F1
#
_cell.length_a   1.000
_cell.length_b   1.000
_cell.length_c   1.000
_cell.angle_alpha   90.00
_cell.angle_beta   90.00
_cell.angle_gamma   90.00
#
_symmetry.space_group_name_H-M   'P 1'
#
loop_
_entity.id
_entity.type
_entity.pdbx_description
1 polymer ?
#
loop_
_entity_poly.entity_id
_entity_poly.type
_entity_poly.pdbx_seq_one_letter_code
_entity_poly.pdbx_strand_id
1 'polypeptide(L)' 'MPPFRNKDTSLTKTVLSKIKLARFQKGYSQQNIESELDISQNAYHKIESGETKLTLEHFLNICSILDEKPNTFFD' A
#
# COMPACT_ATOMS: atom_id res chain seq x y z
N MET A 1 12.08 -30.88 -5.01
CA MET A 1 11.00 -29.91 -5.29
C MET A 1 11.51 -28.54 -4.88
N PRO A 2 11.84 -27.64 -5.82
CA PRO A 2 12.31 -26.30 -5.45
C PRO A 2 11.13 -25.46 -4.93
N PRO A 3 11.36 -24.55 -3.97
CA PRO A 3 10.33 -23.59 -3.60
C PRO A 3 10.00 -22.74 -4.84
N PHE A 4 8.70 -22.49 -5.08
CA PHE A 4 8.25 -21.52 -6.06
C PHE A 4 8.93 -20.18 -5.77
N ARG A 5 9.97 -19.85 -6.54
CA ARG A 5 10.75 -18.62 -6.32
C ARG A 5 10.00 -17.46 -6.95
N ASN A 6 9.54 -16.57 -6.08
CA ASN A 6 8.71 -15.38 -6.28
C ASN A 6 9.15 -14.52 -7.47
N LYS A 7 8.21 -14.24 -8.38
CA LYS A 7 8.28 -13.14 -9.37
C LYS A 7 7.69 -11.83 -8.83
N ASP A 8 7.19 -11.85 -7.59
CA ASP A 8 6.16 -10.92 -7.07
C ASP A 8 6.67 -9.55 -6.60
N THR A 9 7.98 -9.32 -6.62
CA THR A 9 8.57 -8.07 -6.12
C THR A 9 8.31 -6.88 -7.05
N SER A 10 8.02 -7.11 -8.34
CA SER A 10 7.81 -6.02 -9.31
C SER A 10 6.43 -5.39 -9.19
N LEU A 11 5.36 -6.20 -9.18
CA LEU A 11 3.98 -5.71 -9.16
C LEU A 11 3.65 -4.99 -7.85
N THR A 12 4.04 -5.59 -6.72
CA THR A 12 3.82 -5.02 -5.39
C THR A 12 4.47 -3.64 -5.25
N LYS A 13 5.68 -3.45 -5.80
CA LYS A 13 6.37 -2.16 -5.82
C LYS A 13 5.64 -1.12 -6.67
N THR A 14 5.10 -1.51 -7.82
CA THR A 14 4.28 -0.62 -8.66
C THR A 14 3.04 -0.15 -7.90
N VAL A 15 2.31 -1.09 -7.29
CA VAL A 15 1.11 -0.79 -6.48
C VAL A 15 1.44 0.17 -5.34
N LEU A 16 2.49 -0.11 -4.56
CA LEU A 16 2.93 0.75 -3.46
C LEU A 16 3.35 2.15 -3.95
N SER A 17 4.00 2.25 -5.11
CA SER A 17 4.37 3.53 -5.71
C SER A 17 3.15 4.35 -6.12
N LYS A 18 2.13 3.70 -6.69
CA LYS A 18 0.86 4.34 -7.03
C LYS A 18 0.08 4.78 -5.78
N ILE A 19 0.03 3.96 -4.73
CA ILE A 19 -0.55 4.33 -3.42
C ILE A 19 0.12 5.59 -2.89
N LYS A 20 1.46 5.62 -2.88
CA LYS A 20 2.23 6.77 -2.43
C LYS A 20 1.92 8.03 -3.25
N LEU A 21 1.82 7.90 -4.57
CA LEU A 21 1.46 9.01 -5.46
C LEU A 21 0.04 9.52 -5.19
N ALA A 22 -0.94 8.62 -5.10
CA ALA A 22 -2.34 8.97 -4.81
C ALA A 22 -2.47 9.67 -3.45
N ARG A 23 -1.73 9.20 -2.43
CA ARG A 23 -1.64 9.86 -1.12
C ARG A 23 -1.18 11.31 -1.24
N PHE A 24 -0.12 11.57 -2.01
CA PHE A 24 0.36 12.94 -2.24
C PHE A 24 -0.62 13.79 -3.04
N GLN A 25 -1.27 13.23 -4.06
CA GLN A 25 -2.26 13.95 -4.88
C GLN A 25 -3.48 14.39 -4.06
N LYS A 26 -3.89 13.58 -3.07
CA LYS A 26 -4.98 13.92 -2.15
C LYS A 26 -4.55 14.75 -0.95
N GLY A 27 -3.26 15.10 -0.84
CA GLY A 27 -2.73 15.92 0.25
C GLY A 27 -2.63 15.20 1.60
N TYR A 28 -2.70 13.87 1.61
CA TYR A 28 -2.59 13.08 2.84
C TYR A 28 -1.14 12.96 3.30
N SER A 29 -0.90 13.19 4.59
CA SER A 29 0.33 12.78 5.26
C SER A 29 0.26 11.29 5.62
N GLN A 30 1.42 10.69 5.96
CA GLN A 30 1.45 9.31 6.47
C GLN A 30 0.61 9.18 7.75
N GLN A 31 0.67 10.19 8.65
CA GLN A 31 -0.10 10.25 9.89
C GLN A 31 -1.62 10.27 9.67
N ASN A 32 -2.09 10.93 8.60
CA ASN A 32 -3.51 10.91 8.26
C ASN A 32 -3.97 9.49 7.93
N ILE A 33 -3.21 8.78 7.08
CA ILE A 33 -3.58 7.42 6.67
C ILE A 33 -3.45 6.43 7.84
N GLU A 34 -2.42 6.57 8.68
CA GLU A 34 -2.22 5.73 9.88
C GLU A 34 -3.41 5.80 10.84
N SER A 35 -3.90 7.02 11.08
CA SER A 35 -5.05 7.26 11.95
C SER A 35 -6.32 6.62 11.42
N GLU A 36 -6.51 6.61 10.10
CA GLU A 36 -7.68 6.03 9.44
C GLU A 36 -7.59 4.49 9.28
N LEU A 37 -6.37 3.92 9.21
CA LEU A 37 -6.15 2.47 9.13
C LEU A 37 -6.11 1.76 10.48
N ASP A 38 -6.09 2.51 11.59
CA ASP A 38 -5.87 1.99 12.95
C ASP A 38 -4.58 1.16 13.07
N ILE A 39 -3.52 1.60 12.37
CA ILE A 39 -2.19 0.97 12.43
C ILE A 39 -1.15 1.97 12.95
N SER A 40 -0.11 1.44 13.59
CA SER A 40 0.99 2.28 14.07
C SER A 40 1.70 2.99 12.90
N GLN A 41 2.24 4.18 13.18
CA GLN A 41 3.03 4.96 12.22
C GLN A 41 4.14 4.15 11.53
N ASN A 42 4.87 3.38 12.34
CA ASN A 42 5.94 2.53 11.85
C ASN A 42 5.43 1.40 10.93
N ALA A 43 4.22 0.89 11.17
CA ALA A 43 3.62 -0.15 10.34
C ALA A 43 3.26 0.39 8.96
N TYR A 44 2.58 1.54 8.87
CA TYR A 44 2.26 2.13 7.57
C TYR A 44 3.52 2.52 6.79
N HIS A 45 4.51 3.15 7.45
CA HIS A 45 5.78 3.49 6.83
C HIS A 45 6.46 2.26 6.20
N LYS A 46 6.54 1.15 6.93
CA LYS A 46 7.15 -0.09 6.45
C LYS A 46 6.35 -0.75 5.31
N ILE A 47 5.03 -0.58 5.29
CA ILE A 47 4.20 -1.03 4.18
C ILE A 47 4.48 -0.18 2.94
N GLU A 48 4.43 1.15 3.07
CA GLU A 48 4.66 2.09 1.96
C GLU A 48 6.09 2.01 1.40
N SER A 49 7.10 1.69 2.24
CA SER A 49 8.48 1.44 1.81
C SER A 49 8.70 0.03 1.23
N GLY A 50 7.74 -0.88 1.39
CA GLY A 50 7.83 -2.27 0.95
C GLY A 50 8.69 -3.18 1.85
N GLU A 51 9.08 -2.71 3.04
CA GLU A 51 9.75 -3.51 4.07
C GLU A 51 8.83 -4.57 4.67
N THR A 52 7.53 -4.27 4.78
CA THR A 52 6.49 -5.20 5.23
C THR A 52 5.55 -5.53 4.08
N LYS A 53 5.08 -6.78 4.04
CA LYS A 53 4.10 -7.21 3.03
C LYS A 53 2.81 -6.40 3.17
N LEU A 54 2.36 -5.84 2.07
CA LEU A 54 1.02 -5.28 1.94
C LEU A 54 0.01 -6.44 1.95
N THR A 55 -0.84 -6.50 2.98
CA THR A 55 -1.96 -7.45 3.04
C THR A 55 -3.13 -6.93 2.20
N LEU A 56 -4.01 -7.83 1.76
CA LEU A 56 -5.21 -7.45 1.01
C LEU A 56 -6.12 -6.53 1.84
N GLU A 57 -6.26 -6.81 3.13
CA GLU A 57 -7.06 -6.00 4.06
C GLU A 57 -6.54 -4.55 4.15
N HIS A 58 -5.24 -4.36 4.42
CA HIS A 58 -4.65 -3.02 4.43
C HIS A 58 -4.78 -2.34 3.08
N PHE A 59 -4.59 -3.07 1.98
CA PHE A 59 -4.73 -2.52 0.64
C PHE A 59 -6.15 -2.00 0.37
N LEU A 60 -7.18 -2.78 0.71
CA LEU A 60 -8.57 -2.37 0.53
C LEU A 60 -8.91 -1.17 1.42
N ASN A 61 -8.44 -1.15 2.66
CA ASN A 61 -8.63 -0.01 3.56
C ASN A 61 -7.94 1.25 3.02
N ILE A 62 -6.71 1.15 2.52
CA ILE A 62 -6.01 2.25 1.86
C ILE A 62 -6.80 2.75 0.65
N CYS A 63 -7.35 1.86 -0.18
CA CYS A 63 -8.19 2.24 -1.32
C CYS A 63 -9.43 3.02 -0.87
N SER A 64 -10.08 2.59 0.21
CA SER A 64 -11.23 3.30 0.79
C SER A 64 -10.87 4.68 1.32
N ILE A 65 -9.75 4.83 2.04
CA ILE A 65 -9.25 6.11 2.56
C ILE A 65 -8.89 7.05 1.41
N LEU A 66 -8.22 6.50 0.39
CA LEU A 66 -7.86 7.23 -0.80
C LEU A 66 -9.05 7.43 -1.74
N ASP A 67 -10.25 6.97 -1.43
CA ASP A 67 -11.45 7.03 -2.28
C ASP A 67 -11.12 6.70 -3.75
N GLU A 68 -10.45 5.58 -3.93
CA GLU A 68 -9.93 5.05 -5.20
C GLU A 68 -10.35 3.58 -5.33
N LYS A 69 -10.62 3.12 -6.56
CA LYS A 69 -10.97 1.72 -6.76
C LYS A 69 -9.70 0.87 -6.76
N PRO A 70 -9.70 -0.33 -6.15
CA PRO A 70 -8.53 -1.20 -6.13
C PRO A 70 -7.89 -1.43 -7.50
N ASN A 71 -8.70 -1.50 -8.56
CA ASN A 71 -8.24 -1.70 -9.93
C ASN A 71 -7.40 -0.54 -10.49
N THR A 72 -7.47 0.67 -9.96
CA THR A 72 -6.66 1.81 -10.43
C THR A 72 -5.17 1.64 -10.09
N PHE A 73 -4.88 0.85 -9.06
CA PHE A 73 -3.52 0.57 -8.62
C PHE A 73 -2.84 -0.57 -9.39
N PHE A 74 -3.58 -1.31 -10.22
CA PHE A 74 -3.04 -2.37 -11.08
C PHE A 74 -3.03 -1.89 -12.54
N ASP A 75 -2.01 -2.31 -13.29
CA ASP A 75 -1.92 -2.13 -14.74
C ASP A 75 -2.37 -3.42 -15.45
#